data_AF-A0A432R7J8-F1
#
_entry.id   AF-A0A432R7J8-F1
#
_cell.length_a   1.000
_cell.length_b   1.000
_cell.length_c   1.000
_cell.angle_alpha   90.00
_cell.angle_beta   90.00
_cell.angle_gamma   90.00
#
_symmetry.space_group_name_H-M   'P 1'
#
loop_
_entity.id
_entity.type
_entity.pdbx_description
1 polymer ?
#
loop_
_entity_poly.entity_id
_entity_poly.type
_entity_poly.pdbx_seq_one_letter_code
_entity_poly.pdbx_strand_id
1 'polypeptide(L)'
;MAGASSRPERLADALEMLGRGLVIAFMIVLLLAAVALAIGNEVFANQLAERAYYMLVAGVVSLLASTSLAGGGGENGGSEGATRGEG
;
A
#
# COMPACT_ATOMS: atom_id res chain seq x y z
N MET A 1 5.86 -31.83 -13.69
CA MET A 1 5.15 -30.77 -14.43
C MET A 1 5.07 -29.56 -13.52
N ALA A 2 5.97 -28.59 -13.68
CA ALA A 2 6.00 -27.34 -12.94
C ALA A 2 5.70 -26.21 -13.94
N GLY A 3 4.65 -25.41 -13.72
CA GLY A 3 4.37 -24.32 -14.66
C GLY A 3 3.03 -23.60 -14.59
N ALA A 4 2.17 -23.82 -13.59
CA ALA A 4 0.82 -23.24 -13.62
C ALA A 4 0.24 -22.74 -12.28
N SER A 5 1.05 -22.50 -11.24
CA SER A 5 0.60 -21.91 -9.96
C SER A 5 1.34 -20.59 -9.66
N SER A 6 0.83 -19.37 -9.81
CA SER A 6 -0.47 -18.86 -10.24
C SER A 6 -0.19 -17.39 -10.62
N ARG A 7 -0.29 -16.98 -11.90
CA ARG A 7 0.03 -15.60 -12.33
C ARG A 7 -0.53 -14.46 -11.46
N PRO A 8 -1.78 -14.52 -10.93
CA PRO A 8 -2.32 -13.42 -10.14
C PRO A 8 -1.65 -13.21 -8.77
N GLU A 9 -1.17 -14.27 -8.10
CA GLU A 9 -0.52 -14.14 -6.79
C GLU A 9 0.80 -13.36 -6.89
N ARG A 10 1.63 -13.69 -7.90
CA ARG A 10 2.88 -12.94 -8.15
C ARG A 10 2.66 -11.47 -8.51
N LEU A 11 1.53 -11.17 -9.16
CA LEU A 11 1.16 -9.79 -9.48
C LEU A 11 0.73 -9.04 -8.22
N ALA A 12 -0.05 -9.68 -7.34
CA ALA A 12 -0.44 -9.10 -6.07
C ALA A 12 0.78 -8.80 -5.18
N ASP A 13 1.72 -9.76 -5.07
CA ASP A 13 2.97 -9.58 -4.31
C ASP A 13 3.81 -8.41 -4.86
N ALA A 14 3.93 -8.33 -6.19
CA ALA A 14 4.67 -7.26 -6.85
C ALA A 14 4.00 -5.89 -6.64
N LEU A 15 2.67 -5.82 -6.75
CA LEU A 15 1.89 -4.60 -6.52
C LEU A 15 1.97 -4.15 -5.06
N GLU A 16 1.96 -5.08 -4.11
CA GLU A 16 2.12 -4.79 -2.69
C GLU A 16 3.51 -4.22 -2.39
N MET A 17 4.57 -4.86 -2.91
CA MET A 17 5.94 -4.39 -2.73
C MET A 17 6.15 -3.01 -3.37
N LEU A 18 5.63 -2.80 -4.59
CA LEU A 18 5.67 -1.51 -5.27
C LEU A 18 4.89 -0.44 -4.51
N GLY A 19 3.68 -0.75 -4.04
CA GLY A 19 2.85 0.19 -3.31
C GLY A 19 3.47 0.62 -1.98
N ARG A 20 4.08 -0.30 -1.23
CA ARG A 20 4.87 0.03 -0.02
C ARG A 20 6.05 0.95 -0.35
N GLY A 21 6.80 0.64 -1.39
CA GLY A 21 7.93 1.47 -1.84
C GLY A 21 7.49 2.88 -2.25
N LEU A 22 6.37 3.00 -2.97
CA LEU A 22 5.77 4.28 -3.38
C LEU A 22 5.36 5.13 -2.18
N VAL A 23 4.76 4.53 -1.14
CA VAL A 23 4.38 5.25 0.09
C VAL A 23 5.62 5.75 0.84
N ILE A 24 6.68 4.96 0.92
CA ILE A 24 7.94 5.39 1.55
C ILE A 24 8.58 6.54 0.75
N ALA A 25 8.64 6.42 -0.57
CA ALA A 25 9.16 7.47 -1.44
C ALA A 25 8.34 8.77 -1.29
N PHE A 26 7.01 8.65 -1.21
CA PHE A 26 6.10 9.76 -0.91
C PHE A 26 6.47 10.46 0.40
N MET A 27 6.69 9.71 1.48
CA MET A 27 7.06 10.29 2.78
C MET A 27 8.38 11.06 2.72
N ILE A 28 9.36 10.55 1.99
CA ILE A 28 10.64 11.24 1.79
C ILE A 28 10.45 12.55 1.02
N VAL A 29 9.61 12.55 -0.03
CA VAL A 29 9.33 13.74 -0.83
C VAL A 29 8.58 14.79 -0.01
N LEU A 30 7.64 14.39 0.86
CA LEU A 30 6.98 15.30 1.80
C LEU A 30 7.96 15.91 2.80
N LEU A 31 8.92 15.14 3.30
CA LEU A 31 9.99 15.67 4.15
C LEU A 31 10.78 16.77 3.43
N LEU A 32 11.11 16.58 2.15
CA LEU A 32 11.78 17.60 1.35
C LEU A 32 10.90 18.82 1.12
N ALA A 33 9.59 18.63 0.87
CA ALA A 33 8.64 19.73 0.73
C ALA A 33 8.55 20.55 2.02
N ALA A 34 8.50 19.89 3.18
CA ALA A 34 8.46 20.53 4.48
C ALA A 34 9.75 21.32 4.77
N VAL A 35 10.92 20.77 4.43
CA VAL A 35 12.21 21.49 4.54
C VAL A 35 12.21 22.73 3.64
N ALA A 36 11.74 22.60 2.39
CA ALA A 36 11.62 23.74 1.46
C ALA A 36 10.67 24.82 2.00
N LEU A 37 9.58 24.43 2.65
CA LEU A 37 8.64 25.35 3.27
C LEU A 37 9.27 26.06 4.48
N ALA A 38 10.03 25.33 5.30
CA ALA A 38 10.69 25.87 6.48
C ALA A 38 11.75 26.95 6.15
N ILE A 39 12.40 26.86 4.98
CA ILE A 39 13.33 27.89 4.49
C ILE A 39 12.61 29.02 3.72
N GLY A 40 11.28 29.03 3.69
CA GLY A 40 10.46 30.08 3.06
C GLY A 40 10.24 29.92 1.55
N ASN A 41 10.59 28.78 0.96
CA ASN A 41 10.38 28.52 -0.47
C ASN A 41 9.04 27.80 -0.71
N GLU A 42 7.95 28.54 -0.55
CA GLU A 42 6.57 28.04 -0.68
C GLU A 42 6.28 27.46 -2.07
N VAL A 43 6.78 28.11 -3.14
CA VAL A 43 6.54 27.68 -4.52
C VAL A 43 7.18 26.32 -4.80
N PHE A 44 8.39 26.08 -4.30
CA PHE A 44 9.06 24.80 -4.47
C PHE A 44 8.44 23.72 -3.57
N ALA A 45 8.10 24.07 -2.33
CA ALA A 45 7.41 23.17 -1.40
C ALA A 45 6.08 22.67 -1.97
N ASN A 46 5.28 23.56 -2.55
CA ASN A 46 3.98 23.21 -3.12
C ASN A 46 4.12 22.26 -4.32
N GLN A 47 5.09 22.51 -5.21
CA GLN A 47 5.36 21.60 -6.34
C GLN A 47 5.85 20.22 -5.89
N LEU A 48 6.66 20.15 -4.84
CA LEU A 48 7.07 18.87 -4.26
C LEU A 48 5.89 18.14 -3.62
N ALA A 49 5.03 18.85 -2.89
CA ALA A 49 3.82 18.29 -2.30
C ALA A 49 2.87 17.74 -3.37
N GLU A 50 2.67 18.46 -4.47
CA GLU A 50 1.84 17.98 -5.60
C GLU A 50 2.41 16.69 -6.20
N ARG A 51 3.72 16.63 -6.44
CA ARG A 51 4.40 15.40 -6.89
C ARG A 51 4.27 14.26 -5.90
N ALA A 52 4.35 14.55 -4.61
CA ALA A 52 4.14 13.59 -3.55
C ALA A 52 2.72 12.98 -3.65
N TYR A 53 1.69 13.80 -3.85
CA TYR A 53 0.31 13.30 -3.94
C TYR A 53 0.12 12.31 -5.10
N TYR A 54 0.71 12.53 -6.27
CA TYR A 54 0.63 11.56 -7.37
C TYR A 54 1.29 10.22 -7.01
N MET A 55 2.43 10.24 -6.30
CA MET A 55 3.10 9.02 -5.82
C MET A 55 2.26 8.28 -4.77
N LEU A 56 1.62 9.01 -3.85
CA LEU A 56 0.72 8.42 -2.86
C LEU A 56 -0.47 7.74 -3.53
N VAL A 57 -1.13 8.42 -4.47
CA VAL A 57 -2.28 7.86 -5.20
C VAL A 57 -1.88 6.58 -5.93
N ALA A 58 -0.74 6.59 -6.63
CA ALA A 58 -0.23 5.39 -7.31
C ALA A 58 0.07 4.24 -6.33
N GLY A 59 0.65 4.54 -5.17
CA GLY A 59 0.94 3.55 -4.13
C GLY A 59 -0.32 2.93 -3.54
N VAL A 60 -1.31 3.76 -3.20
CA VAL A 60 -2.61 3.31 -2.65
C VAL A 60 -3.39 2.50 -3.68
N VAL A 61 -3.44 2.93 -4.94
CA VAL A 61 -4.10 2.17 -6.01
C VAL A 61 -3.45 0.80 -6.19
N SER A 62 -2.12 0.71 -6.10
CA SER A 62 -1.41 -0.57 -6.19
C SER A 62 -1.73 -1.49 -5.01
N LEU A 63 -1.78 -0.96 -3.78
CA LEU A 63 -2.18 -1.72 -2.58
C LEU A 63 -3.65 -2.17 -2.62
N LEU A 64 -4.55 -1.33 -3.12
CA LEU A 64 -5.95 -1.69 -3.28
C LEU A 64 -6.13 -2.74 -4.37
N ALA A 65 -5.37 -2.64 -5.46
CA ALA A 65 -5.36 -3.63 -6.52
C ALA A 65 -4.82 -4.99 -6.03
N SER A 66 -3.73 -5.01 -5.24
CA SER A 66 -3.23 -6.26 -4.65
C SER A 66 -4.25 -6.89 -3.70
N THR A 67 -4.87 -6.08 -2.84
CA THR A 67 -5.89 -6.53 -1.89
C THR A 67 -7.14 -7.04 -2.61
N SER A 68 -7.59 -6.37 -3.67
CA SER A 68 -8.78 -6.80 -4.43
C SER A 68 -8.50 -8.06 -5.25
N LEU A 69 -7.28 -8.22 -5.75
CA LEU A 69 -6.84 -9.41 -6.48
C LEU A 69 -6.63 -10.62 -5.56
N ALA A 70 -6.18 -10.39 -4.32
CA ALA A 70 -6.06 -11.41 -3.28
C ALA A 70 -7.40 -11.73 -2.58
N GLY A 71 -8.29 -10.74 -2.50
CA GLY A 71 -9.54 -10.75 -1.71
C GLY A 71 -10.77 -11.36 -2.37
N GLY A 72 -10.61 -12.15 -3.44
CA GLY A 72 -11.69 -13.00 -3.96
C GLY A 72 -12.13 -14.13 -3.00
N GLY A 73 -11.45 -14.30 -1.86
CA GLY A 73 -11.78 -15.23 -0.78
C GLY A 73 -12.05 -14.51 0.54
N GLY A 74 -13.18 -13.81 0.62
CA GLY A 74 -13.72 -13.37 1.91
C GLY A 74 -14.35 -14.54 2.64
N GLU A 75 -13.57 -15.32 3.38
CA GLU A 75 -14.11 -16.29 4.35
C GLU A 75 -14.16 -15.67 5.75
N ASN A 76 -15.41 -15.38 6.12
CA ASN A 76 -16.01 -15.28 7.44
C ASN A 76 -15.10 -15.23 8.67
N GLY A 77 -15.27 -14.16 9.44
CA GLY A 77 -15.13 -14.21 10.88
C GLY A 77 -16.07 -15.27 11.47
N GLY A 78 -15.49 -16.38 11.90
CA GLY A 78 -16.08 -17.33 12.83
C GLY A 78 -15.19 -17.37 14.05
N SER A 79 -15.42 -16.48 15.00
CA SER A 79 -14.88 -16.59 16.35
C SER A 79 -15.40 -17.88 16.99
N GLU A 80 -14.63 -18.97 16.90
CA GLU A 80 -14.84 -20.14 17.75
C GLU A 80 -14.40 -19.80 19.18
N GLY A 81 -15.38 -19.31 19.93
CA GLY A 81 -15.31 -19.16 21.36
C GLY A 81 -15.03 -20.50 22.03
N ALA A 82 -13.91 -20.50 22.73
CA ALA A 82 -13.55 -21.29 23.89
C ALA A 82 -14.73 -21.97 24.63
N THR A 83 -14.48 -23.25 24.94
CA THR A 83 -14.95 -23.99 26.11
C THR A 83 -16.46 -24.28 26.20
N ARG A 84 -16.85 -25.47 25.74
CA ARG A 84 -17.99 -26.18 26.31
C ARG A 84 -17.47 -27.41 27.05
N GLY A 85 -17.70 -27.42 28.35
CA GLY A 85 -17.09 -28.35 29.30
C GLY A 85 -17.51 -29.80 29.16
N GLU A 86 -16.59 -30.63 29.60
CA GLU A 86 -16.74 -32.02 30.04
C GLU A 86 -15.82 -32.10 31.26
N GLY A 87 -16.15 -32.64 32.43
CA GLY A 87 -17.31 -33.33 32.99
C GLY A 87 -16.85 -33.74 34.39
#